data_AF-J9EAE3-F1
#
_entry.id   AF-J9EAE3-F1
#
_cell.length_a   1.000
_cell.length_b   1.000
_cell.length_c   1.000
_cell.angle_alpha   90.00
_cell.angle_beta   90.00
_cell.angle_gamma   90.00
#
_symmetry.space_group_name_H-M   'P 1'
#
loop_
_entity.id
_entity.type
_entity.pdbx_description
1 polymer ?
#
loop_
_entity_poly.entity_id
_entity_poly.type
_entity_poly.pdbx_seq_one_letter_code
_entity_poly.pdbx_strand_id
1 'polypeptide(L)'
;MNYGITLMGEWKKILEIEQRGIFNVTKSLENLSPFERLLWDGWMPVMRKIALRWSPRDDPQSMLHVVEKWLPMLPLWMRENLLEQIVIPRIAAQVDEWNPLTDRIPIHTWLHPWLDVMGDRLQPIFSPIRQKLAKALKEWNPTDRRLFHTSVALYGRFCCSI
;
A
#
# COMPACT_ATOMS: atom_id res chain seq x y z
N MET A 1 -10.26 12.26 -14.03
CA MET A 1 -11.59 12.23 -13.39
C MET A 1 -11.40 12.32 -11.87
N ASN A 2 -11.63 13.49 -11.27
CA ASN A 2 -11.52 13.69 -9.81
C ASN A 2 -12.90 13.78 -9.12
N TYR A 3 -13.98 13.54 -9.87
CA TYR A 3 -15.36 13.80 -9.46
C TYR A 3 -15.74 13.18 -8.11
N GLY A 4 -15.34 11.92 -7.85
CA GLY A 4 -15.65 11.25 -6.59
C GLY A 4 -15.00 11.92 -5.37
N ILE A 5 -13.76 12.39 -5.51
CA ILE A 5 -13.02 13.03 -4.41
C ILE A 5 -13.52 14.45 -4.18
N THR A 6 -13.84 15.20 -5.25
CA THR A 6 -14.40 16.55 -5.12
C THR A 6 -15.75 16.51 -4.43
N LEU A 7 -16.62 15.58 -4.83
CA LEU A 7 -17.92 15.36 -4.20
C LEU A 7 -17.76 15.03 -2.71
N MET A 8 -16.89 14.08 -2.37
CA MET A 8 -16.63 13.74 -0.97
C MET A 8 -16.04 14.90 -0.16
N GLY A 9 -15.27 15.78 -0.80
CA GLY A 9 -14.80 17.03 -0.18
C GLY A 9 -15.95 18.00 0.14
N GLU A 10 -17.00 18.04 -0.68
CA GLU A 10 -18.21 18.81 -0.40
C GLU A 10 -19.00 18.19 0.75
N TRP A 11 -19.21 16.88 0.73
CA TRP A 11 -19.85 16.14 1.84
C TRP A 11 -19.10 16.33 3.16
N LYS A 12 -17.76 16.32 3.12
CA LYS A 12 -16.93 16.60 4.29
C LYS A 12 -17.26 17.96 4.90
N LYS A 13 -17.28 19.01 4.08
CA LYS A 13 -17.61 20.37 4.53
C LYS A 13 -19.00 20.44 5.18
N ILE A 14 -20.00 19.82 4.55
CA ILE A 14 -21.38 19.83 5.05
C ILE A 14 -21.46 19.10 6.40
N LEU A 15 -20.92 17.89 6.49
CA LEU A 15 -21.06 17.03 7.66
C LEU A 15 -20.16 17.46 8.84
N GLU A 16 -19.05 18.16 8.60
CA GLU A 16 -18.21 18.71 9.66
C GLU A 16 -18.79 20.00 10.27
N ILE A 17 -19.60 20.77 9.52
CA ILE A 17 -20.27 21.97 10.03
C ILE A 17 -21.29 21.60 11.13
N GLU A 18 -21.97 20.47 10.98
CA GLU A 18 -22.95 19.97 11.95
C GLU A 18 -22.32 19.47 13.26
N GLN A 19 -21.00 19.18 13.28
CA GLN A 19 -20.31 18.58 14.42
C GLN A 19 -19.74 19.55 15.44
N ARG A 20 -19.97 20.86 15.32
CA ARG A 20 -19.42 21.90 16.21
C ARG A 20 -19.88 21.84 17.69
N GLY A 21 -20.48 20.75 18.16
CA GLY A 21 -21.01 20.60 19.52
C GLY A 21 -20.59 19.36 20.31
N ILE A 22 -19.84 18.40 19.76
CA ILE A 22 -19.57 17.12 20.46
C ILE A 22 -18.08 16.99 20.77
N PHE A 23 -17.70 17.27 22.02
CA PHE A 23 -16.34 17.16 22.54
C PHE A 23 -15.88 15.69 22.67
N ASN A 24 -14.65 15.44 22.21
CA ASN A 24 -13.69 14.38 22.57
C ASN A 24 -14.23 13.20 23.39
N VAL A 25 -14.95 12.29 22.73
CA VAL A 25 -15.13 10.91 23.21
C VAL A 25 -14.05 10.04 22.56
N THR A 26 -13.55 9.04 23.29
CA THR A 26 -12.71 7.98 22.74
C THR A 26 -13.38 7.39 21.50
N LYS A 27 -12.70 7.47 20.35
CA LYS A 27 -13.26 7.02 19.07
C LYS A 27 -13.44 5.50 19.08
N SER A 28 -14.69 5.06 19.07
CA SER A 28 -15.11 3.69 18.76
C SER A 28 -15.86 3.69 17.42
N LEU A 29 -16.04 2.52 16.81
CA LEU A 29 -16.88 2.38 15.61
C LEU A 29 -18.34 2.82 15.86
N GLU A 30 -18.75 2.90 17.13
CA GLU A 30 -20.07 3.34 17.58
C GLU A 30 -20.18 4.87 17.66
N ASN A 31 -19.05 5.59 17.76
CA ASN A 31 -18.98 7.04 17.93
C ASN A 31 -18.27 7.75 16.75
N LEU A 32 -18.46 7.24 15.54
CA LEU A 32 -17.90 7.86 14.33
C LEU A 32 -18.67 9.14 13.97
N SER A 33 -17.96 10.15 13.44
CA SER A 33 -18.64 11.29 12.84
C SER A 33 -19.51 10.86 11.66
N PRO A 34 -20.55 11.64 11.29
CA PRO A 34 -21.34 11.34 10.09
C PRO A 34 -20.47 11.16 8.83
N PHE A 35 -19.42 11.97 8.68
CA PHE A 35 -18.47 11.85 7.57
C PHE A 35 -17.61 10.58 7.67
N GLU A 36 -17.11 10.25 8.86
CA GLU A 36 -16.37 9.01 9.10
C GLU A 36 -17.23 7.77 8.84
N ARG A 37 -18.50 7.82 9.24
CA ARG A 37 -19.48 6.75 9.00
C ARG A 37 -19.74 6.56 7.51
N LEU A 38 -19.93 7.64 6.76
CA LEU A 38 -20.06 7.61 5.30
C LEU A 38 -18.84 6.94 4.64
N LEU A 39 -17.63 7.29 5.08
CA LEU A 39 -16.41 6.68 4.59
C LEU A 39 -16.30 5.19 4.97
N TRP A 40 -16.63 4.84 6.22
CA TRP A 40 -16.48 3.48 6.74
C TRP A 40 -17.51 2.51 6.18
N ASP A 41 -18.78 2.93 6.07
CA ASP A 41 -19.86 2.05 5.62
C ASP A 41 -20.02 2.07 4.09
N GLY A 42 -19.69 3.19 3.44
CA GLY A 42 -19.85 3.36 2.00
C GLY A 42 -18.56 3.13 1.21
N TRP A 43 -17.51 3.89 1.54
CA TRP A 43 -16.28 3.91 0.74
C TRP A 43 -15.35 2.72 1.03
N MET A 44 -15.15 2.37 2.30
CA MET A 44 -14.21 1.33 2.71
C MET A 44 -14.54 -0.07 2.14
N PRO A 45 -15.80 -0.52 2.07
CA PRO A 45 -16.13 -1.81 1.46
C PRO A 45 -15.79 -1.87 -0.03
N VAL A 46 -15.99 -0.75 -0.75
CA VAL A 46 -15.59 -0.63 -2.16
C VAL A 46 -14.08 -0.71 -2.29
N MET A 47 -13.34 -0.02 -1.43
CA MET A 47 -11.88 -0.05 -1.42
C MET A 47 -11.35 -1.48 -1.18
N ARG A 48 -11.89 -2.19 -0.19
CA ARG A 48 -11.56 -3.60 0.08
C ARG A 48 -11.80 -4.48 -1.15
N LYS A 49 -12.96 -4.32 -1.82
CA LYS A 49 -13.30 -5.09 -3.02
C LYS A 49 -12.33 -4.84 -4.17
N ILE A 50 -11.91 -3.61 -4.39
CA ILE A 50 -10.94 -3.25 -5.43
C ILE A 50 -9.57 -3.83 -5.08
N ALA A 51 -9.12 -3.68 -3.83
CA ALA A 51 -7.83 -4.20 -3.38
C ALA A 51 -7.71 -5.73 -3.50
N LEU A 52 -8.79 -6.47 -3.29
CA LEU A 52 -8.81 -7.93 -3.49
C LEU A 52 -8.57 -8.35 -4.94
N ARG A 53 -8.92 -7.51 -5.92
CA ARG A 53 -8.71 -7.78 -7.35
C ARG A 53 -7.40 -7.20 -7.86
N TRP A 54 -6.81 -6.27 -7.12
CA TRP A 54 -5.57 -5.61 -7.48
C TRP A 54 -4.36 -6.52 -7.23
N SER A 55 -3.44 -6.51 -8.19
CA SER A 55 -2.13 -7.16 -8.13
C SER A 55 -1.05 -6.08 -8.15
N PRO A 56 -0.28 -5.90 -7.06
CA PRO A 56 0.86 -4.99 -7.03
C PRO A 56 1.86 -5.24 -8.16
N ARG A 57 2.04 -6.51 -8.55
CA ARG A 57 3.00 -6.94 -9.57
C ARG A 57 2.63 -6.48 -10.97
N ASP A 58 1.34 -6.53 -11.32
CA ASP A 58 0.86 -6.26 -12.67
C ASP A 58 0.55 -4.78 -12.91
N ASP A 59 0.05 -4.09 -11.87
CA ASP A 59 -0.33 -2.68 -11.96
C ASP A 59 -0.09 -1.95 -10.63
N PRO A 60 1.18 -1.61 -10.31
CA PRO A 60 1.50 -0.93 -9.06
C PRO A 60 0.94 0.50 -9.00
N GLN A 61 0.76 1.17 -10.15
CA GLN A 61 0.46 2.59 -10.22
C GLN A 61 -1.02 2.91 -9.94
N SER A 62 -1.95 2.06 -10.41
CA SER A 62 -3.38 2.35 -10.24
C SER A 62 -3.82 2.45 -8.79
N MET A 63 -3.43 1.47 -7.95
CA MET A 63 -3.79 1.51 -6.53
C MET A 63 -3.02 2.59 -5.78
N LEU A 64 -1.75 2.83 -6.13
CA LEU A 64 -0.95 3.90 -5.52
C LEU A 64 -1.63 5.26 -5.68
N HIS A 65 -2.02 5.61 -6.92
CA HIS A 65 -2.71 6.87 -7.21
C HIS A 65 -4.05 7.00 -6.48
N VAL A 66 -4.79 5.90 -6.33
CA VAL A 66 -6.02 5.88 -5.53
C VAL A 66 -5.70 6.16 -4.07
N VAL A 67 -4.74 5.46 -3.49
CA VAL A 67 -4.34 5.66 -2.09
C VAL A 67 -3.86 7.10 -1.85
N GLU A 68 -2.92 7.61 -2.64
CA GLU A 68 -2.38 8.97 -2.52
C GLU A 68 -3.47 10.05 -2.55
N LYS A 69 -4.46 9.88 -3.44
CA LYS A 69 -5.57 10.84 -3.56
C LYS A 69 -6.53 10.81 -2.39
N TRP A 70 -6.81 9.62 -1.85
CA TRP A 70 -7.78 9.46 -0.77
C TRP A 70 -7.16 9.71 0.60
N LEU A 71 -5.87 9.41 0.80
CA LEU A 71 -5.17 9.57 2.07
C LEU A 71 -5.45 10.93 2.74
N PRO A 72 -5.30 12.11 2.09
CA PRO A 72 -5.55 13.40 2.72
C PRO A 72 -6.98 13.60 3.25
N MET A 73 -7.96 12.90 2.67
CA MET A 73 -9.36 13.02 3.03
C MET A 73 -9.76 12.10 4.19
N LEU A 74 -9.03 11.01 4.40
CA LEU A 74 -9.31 10.03 5.44
C LEU A 74 -8.85 10.51 6.82
N PRO A 75 -9.58 10.16 7.89
CA PRO A 75 -9.07 10.24 9.27
C PRO A 75 -7.86 9.32 9.48
N LEU A 76 -6.99 9.65 10.43
CA LEU A 76 -5.75 8.91 10.70
C LEU A 76 -5.96 7.39 10.86
N TRP A 77 -6.88 6.98 11.74
CA TRP A 77 -7.18 5.57 12.00
C TRP A 77 -7.62 4.81 10.73
N MET A 78 -8.32 5.48 9.83
CA MET A 78 -8.79 4.88 8.58
C MET A 78 -7.66 4.79 7.54
N ARG A 79 -6.72 5.74 7.54
CA ARG A 79 -5.48 5.64 6.76
C ARG A 79 -4.67 4.43 7.21
N GLU A 80 -4.51 4.26 8.52
CA GLU A 80 -3.80 3.12 9.10
C GLU A 80 -4.49 1.80 8.74
N ASN A 81 -5.82 1.73 8.89
CA ASN A 81 -6.58 0.55 8.46
C ASN A 81 -6.37 0.23 6.98
N LEU A 82 -6.43 1.25 6.11
CA LEU A 82 -6.22 1.07 4.67
C LEU A 82 -4.82 0.53 4.37
N LEU A 83 -3.78 1.14 4.92
CA LEU A 83 -2.41 0.75 4.62
C LEU A 83 -2.08 -0.63 5.23
N GLU A 84 -2.40 -0.85 6.50
CA GLU A 84 -1.99 -2.04 7.24
C GLU A 84 -2.85 -3.26 6.99
N GLN A 85 -4.17 -3.09 6.85
CA GLN A 85 -5.10 -4.22 6.78
C GLN A 85 -5.53 -4.53 5.34
N ILE A 86 -5.29 -3.61 4.40
CA ILE A 86 -5.72 -3.79 3.00
C ILE A 86 -4.50 -3.83 2.08
N VAL A 87 -3.65 -2.80 2.06
CA VAL A 87 -2.61 -2.71 1.04
C VAL A 87 -1.39 -3.61 1.38
N ILE A 88 -0.87 -3.52 2.60
CA ILE A 88 0.29 -4.31 3.05
C ILE A 88 0.08 -5.83 2.88
N PRO A 89 -1.07 -6.42 3.26
CA PRO A 89 -1.30 -7.86 3.07
C PRO A 89 -1.26 -8.29 1.61
N ARG A 90 -1.68 -7.41 0.68
CA ARG A 90 -1.62 -7.68 -0.77
C ARG A 90 -0.20 -7.66 -1.29
N ILE A 91 0.61 -6.71 -0.84
CA ILE A 91 2.04 -6.63 -1.16
C ILE A 91 2.77 -7.84 -0.58
N ALA A 92 2.53 -8.17 0.69
CA ALA A 92 3.14 -9.31 1.36
C ALA A 92 2.85 -10.63 0.62
N ALA A 93 1.59 -10.87 0.24
CA ALA A 93 1.22 -12.05 -0.54
C ALA A 93 1.97 -12.14 -1.88
N GLN A 94 2.13 -11.02 -2.59
CA GLN A 94 2.90 -11.00 -3.84
C GLN A 94 4.41 -11.23 -3.63
N VAL A 95 4.95 -10.77 -2.50
CA VAL A 95 6.33 -11.04 -2.10
C VAL A 95 6.52 -12.52 -1.76
N ASP A 96 5.55 -13.14 -1.11
CA ASP A 96 5.57 -14.57 -0.75
C ASP A 96 5.48 -15.47 -1.99
N GLU A 97 4.75 -15.06 -3.02
CA GLU A 97 4.70 -15.77 -4.31
C GLU A 97 5.92 -15.49 -5.19
N TRP A 98 6.59 -14.36 -5.01
CA TRP A 98 7.72 -13.95 -5.87
C TRP A 98 8.93 -14.87 -5.71
N ASN A 99 9.51 -15.30 -6.83
CA ASN A 99 10.71 -16.10 -6.91
C ASN A 99 11.75 -15.40 -7.82
N PRO A 100 12.88 -14.93 -7.25
CA PRO A 100 13.94 -14.22 -7.99
C PRO A 100 14.55 -15.01 -9.17
N LEU A 101 14.47 -16.34 -9.17
CA LEU A 101 15.09 -17.17 -10.21
C LEU A 101 14.17 -17.39 -11.42
N THR A 102 12.84 -17.40 -11.20
CA THR A 102 11.86 -17.75 -12.24
C THR A 102 11.04 -16.56 -12.71
N ASP A 103 10.84 -15.57 -11.85
CA ASP A 103 10.03 -14.40 -12.18
C ASP A 103 10.76 -13.44 -13.12
N ARG A 104 10.01 -12.94 -14.09
CA ARG A 104 10.51 -12.00 -15.10
C ARG A 104 10.50 -10.55 -14.62
N ILE A 105 9.63 -10.23 -13.66
CA ILE A 105 9.44 -8.87 -13.15
C ILE A 105 10.25 -8.74 -11.85
N PRO A 106 11.28 -7.89 -11.81
CA PRO A 106 12.04 -7.65 -10.60
C PRO A 106 11.18 -7.03 -9.49
N ILE A 107 11.35 -7.49 -8.25
CA ILE A 107 10.55 -7.05 -7.10
C ILE A 107 10.54 -5.53 -6.87
N HIS A 108 11.66 -4.85 -7.13
CA HIS A 108 11.77 -3.41 -6.91
C HIS A 108 10.85 -2.59 -7.80
N THR A 109 10.48 -3.09 -8.99
CA THR A 109 9.67 -2.34 -9.96
C THR A 109 8.28 -2.04 -9.45
N TRP A 110 7.71 -2.94 -8.64
CA TRP A 110 6.38 -2.79 -8.07
C TRP A 110 6.39 -2.50 -6.57
N LEU A 111 7.50 -2.75 -5.85
CA LEU A 111 7.61 -2.43 -4.42
C LEU A 111 8.10 -1.01 -4.15
N HIS A 112 9.05 -0.50 -4.94
CA HIS A 112 9.63 0.84 -4.73
C HIS A 112 8.59 1.97 -4.68
N PRO A 113 7.57 2.02 -5.56
CA PRO A 113 6.58 3.08 -5.53
C PRO A 113 5.79 3.17 -4.20
N TRP A 114 5.73 2.08 -3.44
CA TRP A 114 5.03 2.06 -2.15
C TRP A 114 5.88 2.59 -0.99
N LEU A 115 7.20 2.72 -1.16
CA LEU A 115 8.10 3.23 -0.13
C LEU A 115 7.76 4.67 0.25
N ASP A 116 7.45 5.50 -0.74
CA ASP A 116 7.13 6.92 -0.54
C ASP A 116 5.86 7.12 0.30
N VAL A 117 4.93 6.15 0.25
CA VAL A 117 3.65 6.22 0.96
C VAL A 117 3.67 5.48 2.31
N MET A 118 4.39 4.36 2.39
CA MET A 118 4.36 3.47 3.56
C MET A 118 5.56 3.61 4.49
N GLY A 119 6.70 4.08 3.97
CA GLY A 119 7.95 4.19 4.72
C GLY A 119 8.27 2.91 5.51
N ASP A 120 8.47 3.08 6.82
CA ASP A 120 8.86 2.01 7.74
C ASP A 120 7.84 0.88 7.88
N ARG A 121 6.58 1.08 7.46
CA ARG A 121 5.55 0.03 7.55
C ARG A 121 5.85 -1.18 6.65
N LEU A 122 6.72 -1.02 5.65
CA LEU A 122 7.18 -2.09 4.77
C LEU A 122 8.35 -2.91 5.33
N GLN A 123 8.95 -2.49 6.46
CA GLN A 123 10.10 -3.18 7.07
C GLN A 123 9.89 -4.70 7.27
N PRO A 124 8.72 -5.19 7.73
CA PRO A 124 8.49 -6.62 7.87
C PRO A 124 8.57 -7.39 6.55
N ILE A 125 8.23 -6.75 5.43
CA ILE A 125 8.22 -7.34 4.09
C ILE A 125 9.64 -7.51 3.54
N PHE A 126 10.59 -6.67 3.94
CA PHE A 126 11.96 -6.77 3.44
C PHE A 126 12.71 -8.02 3.92
N SER A 127 12.35 -8.58 5.08
CA SER A 127 13.01 -9.76 5.61
C SER A 127 12.85 -10.99 4.69
N PRO A 128 11.62 -11.40 4.29
CA PRO A 128 11.40 -12.43 3.27
C PRO A 128 12.13 -12.17 1.95
N ILE A 129 12.16 -10.92 1.48
CA ILE A 129 12.82 -10.54 0.23
C ILE A 129 14.32 -10.83 0.30
N ARG A 130 14.99 -10.37 1.37
CA ARG A 130 16.41 -10.61 1.60
C ARG A 130 16.74 -12.10 1.66
N GLN A 131 15.90 -12.88 2.33
CA GLN A 131 16.09 -14.34 2.42
C GLN A 131 16.00 -15.01 1.04
N LYS A 132 14.99 -14.66 0.23
CA LYS A 132 14.82 -15.20 -1.12
C LYS A 132 15.97 -14.82 -2.04
N LEU A 133 16.42 -13.57 -1.98
CA LEU A 133 17.58 -13.10 -2.72
C LEU A 133 18.87 -13.81 -2.30
N ALA A 134 19.11 -13.95 -1.00
CA ALA A 134 20.28 -14.67 -0.49
C ALA A 134 20.29 -16.14 -0.94
N LYS A 135 19.14 -16.80 -0.97
CA LYS A 135 19.00 -18.16 -1.51
C LYS A 135 19.31 -18.20 -3.01
N ALA A 136 18.73 -17.30 -3.79
CA ALA A 136 18.96 -17.21 -5.23
C ALA A 136 20.42 -16.93 -5.59
N LEU A 137 21.09 -16.09 -4.80
CA LEU A 137 22.52 -15.80 -4.97
C LEU A 137 23.39 -17.03 -4.69
N LYS A 138 23.00 -17.92 -3.75
CA LYS A 138 23.72 -19.17 -3.51
C LYS A 138 23.54 -20.18 -4.64
N GLU A 139 22.36 -20.20 -5.25
CA GLU A 139 22.01 -21.08 -6.39
C GLU A 139 22.46 -20.49 -7.74
N TRP A 140 22.99 -19.26 -7.74
CA TRP A 140 23.41 -18.55 -8.93
C TRP A 140 24.67 -19.17 -9.55
N ASN A 141 24.59 -19.46 -10.86
CA ASN A 141 25.74 -19.84 -11.66
C ASN A 141 26.26 -18.62 -12.44
N PRO A 142 27.55 -18.26 -12.39
CA PRO A 142 28.12 -17.09 -13.05
C PRO A 142 27.94 -17.01 -14.58
N THR A 143 27.54 -18.09 -15.23
CA THR A 143 27.20 -18.10 -16.67
C THR A 143 25.79 -17.57 -16.96
N ASP A 144 24.92 -17.44 -15.95
CA ASP A 144 23.53 -17.01 -16.11
C ASP A 144 23.39 -15.47 -16.08
N ARG A 145 23.44 -14.87 -17.27
CA ARG A 145 23.42 -13.41 -17.50
C ARG A 145 22.17 -12.69 -16.96
N ARG A 146 21.09 -13.43 -16.68
CA ARG A 146 19.77 -12.90 -16.30
C ARG A 146 19.73 -12.32 -14.89
N LEU A 147 20.56 -12.86 -13.99
CA LEU A 147 20.57 -12.48 -12.57
C LEU A 147 21.42 -11.23 -12.27
N PHE A 148 22.24 -10.77 -13.21
CA PHE A 148 22.99 -9.51 -13.05
C PHE A 148 22.07 -8.29 -12.94
N HIS A 149 20.97 -8.24 -13.71
CA HIS A 149 20.10 -7.05 -13.72
C HIS A 149 19.23 -6.95 -12.46
N THR A 150 18.89 -8.08 -11.83
CA THR A 150 18.18 -8.12 -10.54
C THR A 150 19.12 -7.87 -9.37
N SER A 151 20.34 -8.42 -9.40
CA SER A 151 21.30 -8.32 -8.29
C SER A 151 21.95 -6.94 -8.17
N VAL A 152 22.38 -6.34 -9.29
CA VAL A 152 23.07 -5.04 -9.31
C VAL A 152 22.11 -3.88 -9.00
N ALA A 153 20.84 -3.98 -9.43
CA ALA A 153 19.83 -2.97 -9.13
C ALA A 153 19.43 -2.95 -7.64
N LEU A 154 19.45 -4.10 -6.97
CA LEU A 154 19.10 -4.22 -5.55
C LEU A 154 20.24 -3.81 -4.62
N TYR A 155 21.49 -4.10 -4.96
CA TYR A 155 22.64 -3.73 -4.12
C TYR A 155 23.03 -2.24 -4.21
N GLY A 156 22.85 -1.59 -5.36
CA GLY A 156 23.37 -0.23 -5.60
C GLY A 156 22.48 0.92 -5.13
N ARG A 157 21.17 0.73 -4.96
CA ARG A 157 20.24 1.78 -4.52
C ARG A 157 19.22 1.36 -3.46
N PHE A 158 18.85 0.08 -3.39
CA PHE A 158 17.89 -0.41 -2.39
C PHE A 158 18.50 -0.60 -1.00
N CYS A 159 19.81 -0.89 -0.90
CA CYS A 159 20.51 -1.03 0.39
C CYS A 159 20.90 0.30 1.05
N CYS A 160 20.84 1.44 0.35
CA CYS A 160 21.14 2.75 0.96
C CYS A 160 19.90 3.47 1.50
N SER A 161 18.70 2.90 1.32
CA SER A 161 17.43 3.48 1.80
C SER A 161 16.62 2.51 2.68
N ILE A 162 17.25 1.46 3.19
CA ILE A 162 16.74 0.57 4.24
C ILE A 162 17.70 0.62 5.42
#